data_AF-A0A7H2Z110-F1
#
_entry.id   AF-A0A7H2Z110-F1
#
_cell.length_a   1.000
_cell.length_b   1.000
_cell.length_c   1.000
_cell.angle_alpha   90.00
_cell.angle_beta   90.00
_cell.angle_gamma   90.00
#
_symmetry.space_group_name_H-M   'P 1'
#
loop_
_entity.id
_entity.type
_entity.pdbx_description
1 polymer ?
#
loop_
_entity_poly.entity_id
_entity_poly.type
_entity_poly.pdbx_seq_one_letter_code
_entity_poly.pdbx_strand_id
1 'polypeptide(L)'
;MEIYSIEHGCCEDDVCGRNGCDGTIVKDTDAESCSCHINPPCSYCHCEVQCNKCDWSSRKENVQEQSKTAPPSDWYIQMKKREKEFRDQLNDASFEFDKVSFRTESHSNSSMKKIGAFPRGMSREQLKKEVDGTFGGRFEWVTENRFSFIAYTD
;
A
#
# COMPACT_ATOMS: atom_id res chain seq x y z
N MET A 1 -7.97 45.28 -7.07
CA MET A 1 -6.67 44.78 -6.58
C MET A 1 -6.00 44.13 -7.76
N GLU A 2 -5.00 44.81 -8.33
CA GLU A 2 -4.17 44.27 -9.39
C GLU A 2 -3.34 43.12 -8.82
N ILE A 3 -3.43 41.96 -9.44
CA ILE A 3 -2.57 40.82 -9.12
C ILE A 3 -1.24 41.12 -9.80
N TYR A 4 -0.30 41.71 -9.06
CA TYR A 4 1.08 41.82 -9.52
C TYR A 4 1.66 40.41 -9.54
N SER A 5 1.80 39.82 -10.73
CA SER A 5 2.65 38.67 -10.95
C SER A 5 4.09 39.12 -10.73
N ILE A 6 4.61 38.93 -9.51
CA ILE A 6 6.02 39.15 -9.22
C ILE A 6 6.79 38.08 -10.02
N GLU A 7 7.55 38.50 -11.03
CA GLU A 7 8.48 37.60 -11.69
C GLU A 7 9.58 37.23 -10.69
N HIS A 8 9.58 35.98 -10.25
CA HIS A 8 10.60 35.41 -9.37
C HIS A 8 11.29 34.25 -10.08
N GLY A 9 12.62 34.19 -9.95
CA GLY A 9 13.45 33.16 -10.56
C GLY A 9 13.13 31.75 -10.09
N CYS A 10 13.22 30.78 -11.00
CA CYS A 10 12.86 29.39 -10.73
C CYS A 10 13.97 28.40 -11.11
N CYS A 11 14.96 28.84 -11.88
CA CYS A 11 16.08 28.03 -12.36
C CYS A 11 17.41 28.53 -11.77
N GLU A 12 18.43 27.69 -11.83
CA GLU A 12 19.82 28.07 -11.51
C GLU A 12 20.22 29.35 -12.28
N ASP A 13 20.97 30.21 -11.61
CA ASP A 13 21.41 31.53 -12.10
C ASP A 13 20.33 32.62 -12.21
N ASP A 14 19.04 32.30 -12.02
CA ASP A 14 17.99 33.32 -11.98
C ASP A 14 18.12 34.21 -10.73
N VAL A 15 17.63 35.46 -10.84
CA VAL A 15 17.43 36.35 -9.69
C VAL A 15 16.20 35.89 -8.91
N CYS A 16 16.33 35.71 -7.59
CA CYS A 16 15.29 35.16 -6.74
C CYS A 16 13.99 35.97 -6.80
N GLY A 17 14.02 37.29 -6.58
CA GLY A 17 12.86 38.19 -6.67
C GLY A 17 11.80 38.02 -5.55
N ARG A 18 11.83 36.93 -4.80
CA ARG A 18 10.85 36.64 -3.73
C ARG A 18 11.03 37.58 -2.55
N ASN A 19 9.94 38.23 -2.13
CA ASN A 19 9.95 39.22 -1.05
C ASN A 19 10.98 40.35 -1.25
N GLY A 20 11.29 40.71 -2.51
CA GLY A 20 12.32 41.70 -2.83
C GLY A 20 13.75 41.20 -2.66
N CYS A 21 13.98 39.89 -2.55
CA CYS A 21 15.30 39.30 -2.44
C CYS A 21 16.08 39.42 -3.76
N ASP A 22 17.28 39.96 -3.67
CA ASP A 22 18.27 40.13 -4.75
C ASP A 22 19.29 38.96 -4.78
N GLY A 23 18.92 37.80 -4.24
CA GLY A 23 19.72 36.59 -4.24
C GLY A 23 19.70 35.89 -5.59
N THR A 24 20.60 34.93 -5.76
CA THR A 24 20.69 34.07 -6.95
C THR A 24 20.24 32.67 -6.58
N ILE A 25 19.50 32.04 -7.49
CA ILE A 25 19.08 30.66 -7.34
C ILE A 25 20.26 29.73 -7.68
N VAL A 26 20.56 28.80 -6.78
CA VAL A 26 21.64 27.80 -6.88
C VAL A 26 21.08 26.40 -6.66
N LYS A 27 21.81 25.37 -7.06
CA LYS A 27 21.42 23.97 -6.77
C LYS A 27 21.37 23.70 -5.27
N ASP A 28 20.38 22.92 -4.83
CA ASP A 28 20.28 22.47 -3.44
C ASP A 28 21.17 21.23 -3.16
N THR A 29 21.72 20.61 -4.19
CA THR A 29 22.48 19.36 -4.08
C THR A 29 23.70 19.34 -4.98
N ASP A 30 24.80 18.87 -4.40
CA ASP A 30 26.06 18.58 -5.10
C ASP A 30 26.07 17.16 -5.70
N ALA A 31 24.90 16.53 -5.90
CA ALA A 31 24.85 15.21 -6.48
C ALA A 31 25.50 15.22 -7.87
N GLU A 32 26.52 14.38 -8.05
CA GLU A 32 27.27 14.30 -9.32
C GLU A 32 26.76 13.17 -10.24
N SER A 33 25.89 12.28 -9.75
CA SER A 33 25.34 11.15 -10.53
C SER A 33 23.92 10.72 -10.14
N CYS A 34 23.16 10.21 -11.12
CA CYS A 34 21.78 9.73 -10.90
C CYS A 34 21.76 8.34 -10.24
N SER A 35 21.05 8.23 -9.11
CA SER A 35 20.88 7.00 -8.33
C SER A 35 19.41 6.56 -8.22
N CYS A 36 18.57 6.97 -9.18
CA CYS A 36 17.12 6.81 -9.11
C CYS A 36 16.65 5.34 -9.13
N HIS A 37 17.50 4.39 -9.54
CA HIS A 37 17.21 2.96 -9.41
C HIS A 37 17.36 2.43 -7.99
N ILE A 38 18.12 3.12 -7.12
CA ILE A 38 18.36 2.72 -5.72
C ILE A 38 17.50 3.56 -4.78
N ASN A 39 17.39 4.87 -5.05
CA ASN A 39 16.66 5.80 -4.19
C ASN A 39 15.86 6.83 -5.02
N PRO A 40 14.68 6.46 -5.56
CA PRO A 40 13.78 7.38 -6.23
C PRO A 40 12.88 8.15 -5.24
N PRO A 41 12.65 9.47 -5.41
CA PRO A 41 13.34 10.36 -6.35
C PRO A 41 14.77 10.67 -5.88
N CYS A 42 15.75 10.61 -6.79
CA CYS A 42 17.15 10.88 -6.47
C CYS A 42 17.51 12.36 -6.66
N SER A 43 18.41 12.88 -5.82
CA SER A 43 18.78 14.30 -5.80
C SER A 43 19.46 14.80 -7.08
N TYR A 44 20.09 13.95 -7.89
CA TYR A 44 20.67 14.37 -9.18
C TYR A 44 19.61 14.63 -10.25
N CYS A 45 18.64 13.73 -10.37
CA CYS A 45 17.62 13.80 -11.41
C CYS A 45 16.47 14.74 -11.00
N HIS A 46 16.35 15.07 -9.71
CA HIS A 46 15.47 16.13 -9.22
C HIS A 46 16.25 17.45 -9.17
N CYS A 47 15.89 18.42 -10.01
CA CYS A 47 16.51 19.74 -10.04
C CYS A 47 16.03 20.61 -8.86
N GLU A 48 16.39 20.21 -7.63
CA GLU A 48 16.11 21.01 -6.44
C GLU A 48 17.04 22.24 -6.43
N VAL A 49 16.45 23.41 -6.17
CA VAL A 49 17.15 24.71 -6.16
C VAL A 49 16.77 25.51 -4.92
N GLN A 50 17.66 26.40 -4.51
CA GLN A 50 17.48 27.28 -3.36
C GLN A 50 18.04 28.68 -3.63
N CYS A 51 17.56 29.68 -2.89
CA CYS A 51 18.16 31.01 -2.93
C CYS A 51 19.39 31.05 -2.01
N ASN A 52 20.50 31.60 -2.49
CA ASN A 52 21.72 31.75 -1.68
C ASN A 52 21.64 32.86 -0.60
N LYS A 53 20.59 33.71 -0.62
CA LYS A 53 20.42 34.83 0.32
C LYS A 53 19.20 34.72 1.23
N CYS A 54 18.14 34.03 0.82
CA CYS A 54 16.93 33.89 1.62
C CYS A 54 16.55 32.42 1.81
N ASP A 55 15.68 32.12 2.77
CA ASP A 55 15.33 30.74 3.16
C ASP A 55 14.45 29.98 2.15
N TRP A 56 14.30 30.51 0.93
CA TRP A 56 13.51 29.90 -0.13
C TRP A 56 14.23 28.69 -0.75
N SER A 57 13.49 27.61 -0.97
CA SER A 57 13.96 26.40 -1.65
C SER A 57 12.79 25.68 -2.33
N SER A 58 12.99 25.18 -3.55
CA SER A 58 11.94 24.51 -4.33
C SER A 58 11.41 23.25 -3.65
N ARG A 59 12.26 22.57 -2.86
CA ARG A 59 11.85 21.44 -2.01
C ARG A 59 10.77 21.78 -0.99
N LYS A 60 10.77 23.02 -0.46
CA LYS A 60 9.78 23.47 0.54
C LYS A 60 8.44 23.83 -0.09
N GLU A 61 8.43 24.15 -1.38
CA GLU A 61 7.19 24.36 -2.16
C GLU A 61 6.56 23.03 -2.57
N ASN A 62 7.37 22.01 -2.87
CA ASN A 62 6.91 20.68 -3.30
C ASN A 62 6.36 19.76 -2.19
N VAL A 63 6.34 20.19 -0.92
CA VAL A 63 5.92 19.32 0.21
C VAL A 63 4.42 18.99 0.16
N GLN A 64 3.60 19.84 -0.46
CA GLN A 64 2.15 19.81 -0.23
C GLN A 64 1.36 18.90 -1.19
N GLU A 65 1.96 18.46 -2.30
CA GLU A 65 1.24 17.70 -3.32
C GLU A 65 1.43 16.17 -3.21
N GLN A 66 2.32 15.70 -2.34
CA GLN A 66 2.67 14.28 -2.24
C GLN A 66 1.86 13.43 -1.24
N SER A 67 0.84 13.94 -0.53
CA SER A 67 0.19 13.08 0.48
C SER A 67 -1.28 13.34 0.78
N LYS A 68 -2.09 13.64 -0.22
CA LYS A 68 -3.51 13.25 -0.10
C LYS A 68 -3.60 11.83 -0.61
N THR A 69 -3.59 10.88 0.31
CA THR A 69 -3.96 9.50 -0.01
C THR A 69 -5.29 9.57 -0.77
N ALA A 70 -5.28 9.10 -2.02
CA ALA A 70 -6.50 9.01 -2.78
C ALA A 70 -7.53 8.23 -1.94
N PRO A 71 -8.80 8.67 -1.89
CA PRO A 71 -9.80 7.90 -1.19
C PRO A 71 -9.84 6.48 -1.78
N PRO A 72 -10.03 5.46 -0.94
CA PRO A 72 -10.11 4.09 -1.42
C PRO A 72 -11.23 3.97 -2.46
N SER A 73 -10.98 3.20 -3.52
CA SER A 73 -11.99 2.96 -4.55
C SER A 73 -13.21 2.23 -3.98
N ASP A 74 -14.37 2.39 -4.63
CA ASP A 74 -15.59 1.67 -4.25
C ASP A 74 -15.38 0.15 -4.24
N TRP A 75 -14.61 -0.37 -5.17
CA TRP A 75 -14.24 -1.79 -5.22
C TRP A 75 -13.50 -2.23 -3.94
N TYR A 76 -12.54 -1.43 -3.47
CA TYR A 76 -11.79 -1.74 -2.25
C TYR A 76 -12.69 -1.72 -1.02
N ILE A 77 -13.58 -0.73 -0.93
CA ILE A 77 -14.55 -0.61 0.17
C ILE A 77 -15.47 -1.83 0.19
N GLN A 78 -16.02 -2.22 -0.96
CA GLN A 78 -16.89 -3.40 -1.07
C GLN A 78 -16.16 -4.71 -0.78
N MET A 79 -14.90 -4.83 -1.22
CA MET A 79 -14.06 -5.99 -0.92
C MET A 79 -13.83 -6.12 0.60
N LYS A 80 -13.45 -5.02 1.27
CA LYS A 80 -13.26 -4.98 2.73
C LYS A 80 -14.55 -5.27 3.50
N LYS A 81 -15.69 -4.79 3.00
CA LYS A 81 -17.00 -5.10 3.58
C LYS A 81 -17.29 -6.61 3.55
N ARG A 82 -17.10 -7.25 2.39
CA ARG A 82 -17.28 -8.71 2.22
C ARG A 82 -16.33 -9.53 3.09
N GLU A 83 -15.06 -9.12 3.20
CA GLU A 83 -14.10 -9.77 4.10
C GLU A 83 -14.55 -9.72 5.56
N LYS A 84 -15.07 -8.56 5.99
CA LYS A 84 -15.59 -8.38 7.34
C LYS A 84 -16.82 -9.24 7.58
N GLU A 85 -17.81 -9.18 6.68
CA GLU A 85 -19.04 -9.99 6.76
C GLU A 85 -18.72 -11.49 6.85
N PHE A 86 -17.81 -11.99 6.02
CA PHE A 86 -17.39 -13.40 6.07
C PHE A 86 -16.71 -13.76 7.40
N ARG A 87 -15.85 -12.87 7.93
CA ARG A 87 -15.21 -13.10 9.23
C ARG A 87 -16.22 -13.10 10.37
N ASP A 88 -17.21 -12.22 10.31
CA ASP A 88 -18.27 -12.15 11.32
C ASP A 88 -19.13 -13.44 11.27
N GLN A 89 -19.45 -13.95 10.07
CA GLN A 89 -20.10 -15.26 9.89
C GLN A 89 -19.26 -16.44 10.40
N LEU A 90 -17.93 -16.42 10.23
CA LEU A 90 -17.05 -17.46 10.76
C LEU A 90 -17.04 -17.49 12.28
N ASN A 91 -17.07 -16.31 12.91
CA ASN A 91 -17.06 -16.15 14.37
C ASN A 91 -18.44 -16.44 15.00
N ASP A 92 -19.52 -16.36 14.23
CA ASP A 92 -20.85 -16.78 14.65
C ASP A 92 -21.00 -18.31 14.49
N ALA A 93 -21.08 -19.02 15.61
CA ALA A 93 -21.24 -20.47 15.63
C ALA A 93 -22.62 -20.94 15.14
N SER A 94 -23.62 -20.06 15.14
CA SER A 94 -24.97 -20.37 14.68
C SER A 94 -25.13 -20.23 13.16
N PHE A 95 -24.19 -19.54 12.50
CA PHE A 95 -24.22 -19.34 11.07
C PHE A 95 -23.79 -20.63 10.34
N GLU A 96 -24.67 -21.12 9.48
CA GLU A 96 -24.46 -22.31 8.66
C GLU A 96 -24.06 -21.92 7.24
N PHE A 97 -23.07 -22.63 6.70
CA PHE A 97 -22.59 -22.42 5.34
C PHE A 97 -23.12 -23.50 4.42
N ASP A 98 -23.66 -23.10 3.26
CA ASP A 98 -24.18 -24.03 2.25
C ASP A 98 -23.09 -24.73 1.45
N LYS A 99 -21.88 -24.18 1.45
CA LYS A 99 -20.70 -24.70 0.75
C LYS A 99 -19.43 -24.44 1.55
N VAL A 100 -18.35 -25.14 1.18
CA VAL A 100 -17.02 -24.83 1.72
C VAL A 100 -16.66 -23.40 1.33
N SER A 101 -16.36 -22.58 2.34
CA SER A 101 -15.92 -21.21 2.14
C SER A 101 -14.79 -20.92 3.12
N PHE A 102 -13.72 -20.32 2.62
CA PHE A 102 -12.55 -20.01 3.42
C PHE A 102 -11.87 -18.74 2.91
N ARG A 103 -11.16 -18.09 3.82
CA ARG A 103 -10.20 -17.05 3.50
C ARG A 103 -8.80 -17.61 3.64
N THR A 104 -7.89 -17.05 2.87
CA THR A 104 -6.47 -17.40 2.95
C THR A 104 -5.74 -16.29 3.69
N GLU A 105 -4.92 -16.67 4.65
CA GLU A 105 -4.06 -15.81 5.44
C GLU A 105 -2.60 -16.23 5.24
N SER A 106 -1.71 -15.26 5.39
CA SER A 106 -0.27 -15.51 5.41
C SER A 106 0.11 -16.38 6.62
N HIS A 107 1.03 -17.32 6.43
CA HIS A 107 1.51 -18.19 7.50
C HIS A 107 3.03 -18.24 7.55
N SER A 108 3.69 -18.80 6.54
CA SER A 108 5.14 -18.78 6.39
C SER A 108 5.54 -18.54 4.94
N ASN A 109 6.83 -18.41 4.67
CA ASN A 109 7.35 -18.25 3.31
C ASN A 109 7.08 -19.45 2.39
N SER A 110 6.70 -20.60 2.94
CA SER A 110 6.46 -21.86 2.21
C SER A 110 5.08 -22.46 2.51
N SER A 111 4.16 -21.67 3.07
CA SER A 111 2.80 -22.12 3.34
C SER A 111 1.81 -20.98 3.57
N MET A 112 0.54 -21.26 3.30
CA MET A 112 -0.58 -20.38 3.56
C MET A 112 -1.57 -21.05 4.51
N LYS A 113 -2.26 -20.26 5.33
CA LYS A 113 -3.30 -20.75 6.24
C LYS A 113 -4.68 -20.45 5.65
N LYS A 114 -5.51 -21.48 5.46
CA LYS A 114 -6.91 -21.38 5.05
C LYS A 114 -7.78 -21.53 6.29
N ILE A 115 -8.55 -20.50 6.64
CA ILE A 115 -9.50 -20.52 7.75
C ILE A 115 -10.90 -20.38 7.18
N GLY A 116 -11.79 -21.30 7.53
CA GLY A 116 -13.10 -21.34 6.91
C GLY A 116 -14.12 -22.20 7.63
N ALA A 117 -15.23 -22.38 6.91
CA ALA A 117 -16.38 -23.14 7.32
C ALA A 117 -16.85 -24.07 6.20
N PHE A 118 -17.60 -25.08 6.58
CA PHE A 118 -18.18 -26.06 5.66
C PHE A 118 -19.55 -26.52 6.16
N PRO A 119 -20.39 -27.08 5.28
CA PRO A 119 -21.72 -27.56 5.66
C PRO A 119 -21.64 -28.71 6.66
N ARG A 120 -22.55 -28.72 7.65
CA ARG A 120 -22.65 -29.83 8.60
C ARG A 120 -22.87 -31.16 7.88
N GLY A 121 -22.20 -32.20 8.37
CA GLY A 121 -22.28 -33.56 7.81
C GLY A 121 -21.32 -33.82 6.64
N MET A 122 -20.56 -32.83 6.17
CA MET A 122 -19.48 -33.06 5.21
C MET A 122 -18.32 -33.82 5.87
N SER A 123 -17.79 -34.83 5.19
CA SER A 123 -16.66 -35.62 5.71
C SER A 123 -15.35 -34.84 5.63
N ARG A 124 -14.38 -35.18 6.48
CA ARG A 124 -13.05 -34.56 6.47
C ARG A 124 -12.31 -34.80 5.15
N GLU A 125 -12.54 -35.94 4.51
CA GLU A 125 -11.98 -36.28 3.20
C GLU A 125 -12.57 -35.42 2.09
N GLN A 126 -13.88 -35.16 2.13
CA GLN A 126 -14.55 -34.24 1.20
C GLN A 126 -14.03 -32.82 1.40
N LEU A 127 -13.98 -32.35 2.64
CA LEU A 127 -13.41 -31.04 2.97
C LEU A 127 -11.96 -30.94 2.49
N LYS A 128 -11.14 -31.99 2.70
CA LYS A 128 -9.75 -32.00 2.27
C LYS A 128 -9.64 -31.79 0.76
N LYS A 129 -10.48 -32.44 -0.05
CA LYS A 129 -10.47 -32.28 -1.52
C LYS A 129 -10.77 -30.84 -1.96
N GLU A 130 -11.62 -30.13 -1.24
CA GLU A 130 -11.98 -28.73 -1.52
C GLU A 130 -10.88 -27.74 -1.10
N VAL A 131 -10.13 -28.06 -0.03
CA VAL A 131 -9.13 -27.13 0.53
C VAL A 131 -7.69 -27.48 0.17
N ASP A 132 -7.42 -28.69 -0.35
CA ASP A 132 -6.09 -29.09 -0.82
C ASP A 132 -5.65 -28.21 -1.99
N GLY A 133 -4.38 -27.82 -1.96
CA GLY A 133 -3.70 -27.21 -3.10
C GLY A 133 -2.87 -28.23 -3.86
N THR A 134 -2.10 -27.76 -4.85
CA THR A 134 -1.21 -28.60 -5.66
C THR A 134 -0.20 -29.40 -4.83
N PHE A 135 0.36 -28.81 -3.76
CA PHE A 135 1.35 -29.44 -2.89
C PHE A 135 0.74 -30.12 -1.66
N GLY A 136 -0.59 -30.16 -1.61
CA GLY A 136 -1.33 -30.66 -0.48
C GLY A 136 -1.26 -29.75 0.75
N GLY A 137 -1.49 -30.35 1.92
CA GLY A 137 -1.41 -29.66 3.20
C GLY A 137 -1.91 -30.51 4.36
N ARG A 138 -2.13 -29.85 5.50
CA ARG A 138 -2.63 -30.48 6.73
C ARG A 138 -3.65 -29.62 7.44
N PHE A 139 -4.63 -30.25 8.08
CA PHE A 139 -5.50 -29.54 9.02
C PHE A 139 -4.75 -29.25 10.32
N GLU A 140 -4.82 -28.00 10.77
CA GLU A 140 -4.40 -27.59 12.11
C GLU A 140 -5.48 -27.95 13.13
N TRP A 141 -6.75 -27.67 12.79
CA TRP A 141 -7.92 -28.08 13.57
C TRP A 141 -9.15 -28.17 12.67
N VAL A 142 -10.13 -28.99 13.07
CA VAL A 142 -11.43 -29.17 12.41
C VAL A 142 -12.48 -29.37 13.50
N THR A 143 -13.60 -28.67 13.40
CA THR A 143 -14.78 -28.83 14.27
C THR A 143 -15.96 -29.41 13.46
N GLU A 144 -17.19 -29.30 13.94
CA GLU A 144 -18.39 -29.77 13.23
C GLU A 144 -18.63 -29.03 11.89
N ASN A 145 -18.26 -27.74 11.82
CA ASN A 145 -18.54 -26.86 10.68
C ASN A 145 -17.49 -25.76 10.46
N ARG A 146 -16.33 -25.81 11.14
CA ARG A 146 -15.21 -24.85 10.99
C ARG A 146 -13.89 -25.60 10.85
N PHE A 147 -12.90 -24.97 10.21
CA PHE A 147 -11.56 -25.54 10.07
C PHE A 147 -10.45 -24.48 9.96
N SER A 148 -9.22 -24.92 10.26
CA SER A 148 -7.96 -24.31 9.84
C SER A 148 -7.11 -25.33 9.11
N PHE A 149 -6.61 -24.98 7.93
CA PHE A 149 -5.79 -25.82 7.08
C PHE A 149 -4.54 -25.08 6.63
N ILE A 150 -3.39 -25.72 6.79
CA ILE A 150 -2.10 -25.21 6.30
C ILE A 150 -1.87 -25.84 4.93
N ALA A 151 -1.98 -25.04 3.87
CA ALA A 151 -1.66 -25.42 2.51
C ALA A 151 -0.18 -25.12 2.23
N TYR A 152 0.55 -26.06 1.68
CA TYR A 152 1.96 -25.85 1.32
C TYR A 152 2.06 -25.11 -0.01
N THR A 153 3.04 -24.22 -0.09
CA THR A 153 3.38 -23.44 -1.30
C THR A 153 4.85 -23.58 -1.60
N ASP A 154 5.26 -23.18 -2.82
CA ASP A 154 6.66 -23.12 -3.22
C ASP A 154 7.43 -22.03 -2.46
#